data_AF-A0A7S4JFI8-F1
#
_entry.id   AF-A0A7S4JFI8-F1
#
_cell.length_a   1.000
_cell.length_b   1.000
_cell.length_c   1.000
_cell.angle_alpha   90.00
_cell.angle_beta   90.00
_cell.angle_gamma   90.00
#
_symmetry.space_group_name_H-M   'P 1'
#
loop_
_entity.id
_entity.type
_entity.pdbx_description
1 polymer ?
#
loop_
_entity_poly.entity_id
_entity_poly.type
_entity_poly.pdbx_seq_one_letter_code
_entity_poly.pdbx_strand_id
1 'polypeptide(L)'
;RTKDWGFGPDDLTLNSQTERLFQSVWAVEFKKRLCWTRRAREKQGDDLSAVPSAEDMKQIAEHESGEKLREAVEFAKKARKKLDGVFELDETMMREAKRLLKTVSIEQFQNLRALWRLVQPVIPSVINTCLLGMLTTVLRAKFHQLGVWMAAIEAGVAGDLELASSRLFQLWVGHMLIKLLELPESTYMKRAKAFFGATIRNGVLTAMTTQDYEYFDRTSAGVLQDRLNRDADELGENLIEFPVRMLNRTAWIVCNLYIVARQSPAAY
;
A
#
# COMPACT_ATOMS: atom_id res chain seq x y z
N ARG A 1 -16.97 -21.01 -36.38
CA ARG A 1 -15.85 -20.04 -36.31
C ARG A 1 -14.48 -20.69 -36.35
N THR A 2 -14.11 -21.68 -35.53
CA THR A 2 -12.84 -22.45 -35.71
C THR A 2 -12.94 -23.58 -36.74
N LYS A 3 -14.12 -24.21 -36.87
CA LYS A 3 -14.38 -25.24 -37.91
C LYS A 3 -14.23 -24.74 -39.35
N ASP A 4 -14.36 -23.43 -39.57
CA ASP A 4 -14.36 -22.83 -40.92
C ASP A 4 -12.93 -22.67 -41.50
N TRP A 5 -11.88 -22.88 -40.70
CA TRP A 5 -10.48 -22.69 -41.08
C TRP A 5 -9.72 -24.01 -41.29
N GLY A 6 -10.39 -25.16 -41.22
CA GLY A 6 -9.77 -26.48 -41.39
C GLY A 6 -8.90 -26.95 -40.21
N PHE A 7 -8.75 -26.14 -39.17
CA PHE A 7 -8.00 -26.50 -37.95
C PHE A 7 -8.94 -27.15 -36.92
N GLY A 8 -8.96 -28.48 -36.89
CA GLY A 8 -9.58 -29.23 -35.82
C GLY A 8 -8.72 -29.21 -34.55
N PRO A 9 -9.31 -29.30 -33.34
CA PRO A 9 -8.55 -29.47 -32.09
C PRO A 9 -7.64 -30.72 -32.10
N ASP A 10 -7.90 -31.66 -33.02
CA ASP A 10 -7.18 -32.92 -33.18
C ASP A 10 -6.00 -32.86 -34.16
N ASP A 11 -5.69 -31.69 -34.74
CA ASP A 11 -4.50 -31.53 -35.58
C ASP A 11 -3.23 -31.51 -34.71
N LEU A 12 -2.71 -32.71 -34.45
CA LEU A 12 -1.49 -32.94 -33.67
C LEU A 12 -0.28 -32.16 -34.20
N THR A 13 -0.22 -31.93 -35.52
CA THR A 13 0.90 -31.21 -36.12
C THR A 13 0.86 -29.73 -35.81
N LEU A 14 -0.32 -29.10 -35.97
CA LEU A 14 -0.52 -27.69 -35.62
C LEU A 14 -0.35 -27.44 -34.12
N ASN A 15 -0.89 -28.32 -33.28
CA ASN A 15 -0.76 -28.20 -31.81
C ASN A 15 0.72 -28.25 -31.40
N SER A 16 1.49 -29.22 -31.92
CA SER A 16 2.93 -29.34 -31.61
C SER A 16 3.75 -28.14 -32.11
N GLN A 17 3.42 -27.58 -33.29
CA GLN A 17 4.07 -26.37 -33.80
C GLN A 17 3.74 -25.14 -32.94
N THR A 18 2.49 -25.02 -32.52
CA THR A 18 2.02 -23.93 -31.66
C THR A 18 2.67 -24.01 -30.28
N GLU A 19 2.81 -25.21 -29.71
CA GLU A 19 3.51 -25.45 -28.45
C GLU A 19 5.00 -25.06 -28.54
N ARG A 20 5.70 -25.46 -29.59
CA ARG A 20 7.11 -25.08 -29.81
C ARG A 20 7.27 -23.57 -29.99
N LEU A 21 6.39 -22.94 -30.76
CA LEU A 21 6.39 -21.50 -30.94
C LEU A 21 6.15 -20.81 -29.59
N PHE A 22 5.16 -21.25 -28.82
CA PHE A 22 4.88 -20.73 -27.49
C PHE A 22 6.07 -20.88 -26.54
N GLN A 23 6.72 -22.04 -26.52
CA GLN A 23 7.93 -22.28 -25.70
C GLN A 23 9.07 -21.34 -26.09
N SER A 24 9.34 -21.17 -27.39
CA SER A 24 10.42 -20.29 -27.85
C SER A 24 10.15 -18.82 -27.54
N VAL A 25 8.93 -18.33 -27.79
CA VAL A 25 8.51 -16.96 -27.46
C VAL A 25 8.61 -16.72 -25.96
N TRP A 26 8.12 -17.66 -25.16
CA TRP A 26 8.16 -17.53 -23.71
C TRP A 26 9.58 -17.61 -23.14
N ALA A 27 10.45 -18.46 -23.68
CA ALA A 27 11.85 -18.51 -23.27
C ALA A 27 12.57 -17.17 -23.50
N VAL A 28 12.29 -16.51 -24.64
CA VAL A 28 12.80 -15.17 -24.94
C VAL A 28 12.24 -14.14 -23.95
N GLU A 29 10.94 -14.17 -23.68
CA GLU A 29 10.31 -13.24 -22.73
C GLU A 29 10.82 -13.44 -21.30
N PHE A 30 10.96 -14.68 -20.86
CA PHE A 30 11.49 -15.03 -19.55
C PHE A 30 12.93 -14.53 -19.40
N LYS A 31 13.78 -14.78 -20.41
CA LYS A 31 15.16 -14.29 -20.45
C LYS A 31 15.21 -12.76 -20.42
N LYS A 32 14.30 -12.09 -21.13
CA LYS A 32 14.17 -10.62 -21.11
C LYS A 32 13.85 -10.11 -19.71
N ARG A 33 12.84 -10.67 -19.03
CA ARG A 33 12.48 -10.29 -17.65
C ARG A 33 13.61 -10.55 -16.66
N LEU A 34 14.31 -11.67 -16.80
CA LEU A 34 15.49 -12.02 -16.00
C LEU A 34 16.62 -10.99 -16.19
N CYS A 35 16.93 -10.63 -17.45
CA CYS A 35 17.93 -9.64 -17.80
C CYS A 35 17.61 -8.26 -17.22
N TRP A 36 16.37 -7.78 -17.39
CA TRP A 36 15.97 -6.47 -16.84
C TRP A 36 16.01 -6.42 -15.32
N THR A 37 15.54 -7.48 -14.65
CA THR A 37 15.59 -7.56 -13.19
C THR A 37 17.04 -7.59 -12.69
N ARG A 38 17.96 -8.23 -13.43
CA ARG A 38 19.39 -8.24 -13.12
C ARG A 38 20.03 -6.86 -13.30
N ARG A 39 19.77 -6.25 -14.45
CA ARG A 39 20.28 -4.91 -14.79
C ARG A 39 19.80 -3.83 -13.82
N ALA A 40 18.59 -3.98 -13.27
CA ALA A 40 18.07 -3.12 -12.22
C ALA A 40 18.91 -3.14 -10.93
N ARG A 41 19.69 -4.20 -10.70
CA ARG A 41 20.55 -4.37 -9.51
C ARG A 41 22.01 -4.08 -9.78
N GLU A 42 22.50 -4.41 -10.97
CA GLU A 42 23.88 -4.10 -11.38
C GLU A 42 24.16 -2.58 -11.42
N LYS A 43 23.15 -1.75 -11.74
CA LYS A 43 23.29 -0.28 -11.70
C LYS A 43 23.62 0.32 -10.32
N GLN A 44 23.52 -0.45 -9.24
CA GLN A 44 23.96 0.00 -7.92
C GLN A 44 25.48 -0.19 -7.69
N GLY A 45 26.19 -0.87 -8.59
CA GLY A 45 27.64 -1.08 -8.52
C GLY A 45 28.39 -0.53 -9.74
N ASP A 46 28.92 0.68 -9.60
CA ASP A 46 30.10 1.28 -10.28
C ASP A 46 30.25 1.34 -11.81
N ASP A 47 29.48 0.66 -12.66
CA ASP A 47 29.70 0.71 -14.13
C ASP A 47 28.78 1.72 -14.84
N LEU A 48 29.10 3.01 -14.70
CA LEU A 48 28.36 4.17 -15.26
C LEU A 48 28.78 4.54 -16.70
N SER A 49 29.49 3.66 -17.42
CA SER A 49 30.11 4.01 -18.71
C SER A 49 29.12 4.25 -19.86
N ALA A 50 27.86 3.83 -19.75
CA ALA A 50 26.82 4.09 -20.75
C ALA A 50 25.55 4.67 -20.11
N VAL A 51 25.22 5.92 -20.46
CA VAL A 51 23.96 6.56 -20.06
C VAL A 51 22.79 5.76 -20.67
N PRO A 52 21.92 5.16 -19.85
CA PRO A 52 20.79 4.40 -20.34
C PRO A 52 19.79 5.33 -21.03
N SER A 53 19.18 4.86 -22.13
CA SER A 53 18.03 5.53 -22.74
C SER A 53 16.90 5.73 -21.71
N ALA A 54 16.06 6.76 -21.90
CA ALA A 54 14.87 6.98 -21.08
C ALA A 54 13.95 5.75 -21.06
N GLU A 55 13.89 5.01 -22.17
CA GLU A 55 13.11 3.77 -22.27
C GLU A 55 13.73 2.64 -21.44
N ASP A 56 15.06 2.52 -21.43
CA ASP A 56 15.79 1.56 -20.58
C ASP A 56 15.56 1.88 -19.10
N MET A 57 15.54 3.17 -18.71
CA MET A 57 15.25 3.57 -17.34
C MET A 57 13.84 3.18 -16.92
N LYS A 58 12.85 3.38 -17.79
CA LYS A 58 11.47 2.94 -17.53
C LYS A 58 11.39 1.42 -17.37
N GLN A 59 12.00 0.66 -18.27
CA GLN A 59 12.01 -0.81 -18.18
C GLN A 59 12.69 -1.30 -16.91
N ILE A 60 13.78 -0.66 -16.50
CA ILE A 60 14.49 -0.99 -15.27
C ILE A 60 13.61 -0.72 -14.03
N ALA A 61 12.98 0.45 -13.95
CA ALA A 61 12.07 0.79 -12.86
C ALA A 61 10.90 -0.21 -12.75
N GLU A 62 10.33 -0.63 -13.89
CA GLU A 62 9.25 -1.63 -13.92
C GLU A 62 9.67 -3.03 -13.46
N HIS A 63 10.96 -3.37 -13.50
CA HIS A 63 11.48 -4.67 -13.07
C HIS A 63 12.20 -4.62 -11.72
N GLU A 64 12.32 -3.44 -11.11
CA GLU A 64 13.02 -3.25 -9.85
C GLU A 64 12.38 -4.07 -8.72
N SER A 65 11.05 -4.11 -8.62
CA SER A 65 10.34 -4.87 -7.58
C SER A 65 10.53 -6.40 -7.68
N GLY A 66 11.01 -6.91 -8.82
CA GLY A 66 11.08 -8.34 -9.13
C GLY A 66 9.71 -9.01 -9.32
N GLU A 67 8.60 -8.26 -9.28
CA GLU A 67 7.24 -8.80 -9.40
C GLU A 67 7.02 -9.47 -10.75
N LYS A 68 7.40 -8.81 -11.85
CA LYS A 68 7.31 -9.36 -13.21
C LYS A 68 8.09 -10.67 -13.40
N LEU A 69 9.24 -10.80 -12.73
CA LEU A 69 10.04 -12.02 -12.75
C LEU A 69 9.37 -13.13 -11.90
N ARG A 70 8.79 -12.77 -10.75
CA ARG A 70 8.03 -13.69 -9.90
C ARG A 70 6.82 -14.25 -10.65
N GLU A 71 6.06 -13.40 -11.32
CA GLU A 71 4.93 -13.79 -12.16
C GLU A 71 5.38 -14.74 -13.29
N ALA A 72 6.50 -14.44 -13.95
CA ALA A 72 7.03 -15.29 -15.01
C ALA A 72 7.45 -16.68 -14.49
N VAL A 73 8.05 -16.74 -13.30
CA VAL A 73 8.41 -18.00 -12.62
C VAL A 73 7.17 -18.80 -12.24
N GLU A 74 6.13 -18.14 -11.69
CA GLU A 74 4.87 -18.80 -11.33
C GLU A 74 4.09 -19.28 -12.56
N PHE A 75 4.09 -18.50 -13.64
CA PHE A 75 3.52 -18.89 -14.92
C PHE A 75 4.25 -20.12 -15.49
N ALA A 76 5.58 -20.12 -15.53
CA ALA A 76 6.37 -21.25 -16.02
C ALA A 76 6.09 -22.54 -15.22
N LYS A 77 5.97 -22.44 -13.88
CA LYS A 77 5.57 -23.58 -13.04
C LYS A 77 4.17 -24.10 -13.38
N LYS A 78 3.20 -23.20 -13.56
CA LYS A 78 1.82 -23.55 -13.93
C LYS A 78 1.74 -24.17 -15.32
N ALA A 79 2.48 -23.63 -16.29
CA ALA A 79 2.56 -24.16 -17.65
C ALA A 79 3.16 -25.56 -17.67
N ARG A 80 4.28 -25.78 -16.98
CA ARG A 80 4.90 -27.11 -16.83
C ARG A 80 3.95 -28.15 -16.23
N LYS A 81 3.12 -27.75 -15.25
CA LYS A 81 2.12 -28.64 -14.63
C LYS A 81 0.95 -28.95 -15.57
N LYS A 82 0.53 -28.02 -16.42
CA LYS A 82 -0.64 -28.18 -17.31
C LYS A 82 -0.32 -28.87 -18.63
N LEU A 83 0.93 -28.76 -19.10
CA LEU A 83 1.39 -29.33 -20.37
C LEU A 83 2.16 -30.65 -20.15
N ASP A 84 1.87 -31.37 -19.06
CA ASP A 84 2.45 -32.68 -18.71
C ASP A 84 3.98 -32.78 -18.88
N GLY A 85 4.70 -31.69 -18.52
CA GLY A 85 6.16 -31.65 -18.61
C GLY A 85 6.74 -31.38 -20.01
N VAL A 86 5.93 -31.33 -21.07
CA VAL A 86 6.36 -30.98 -22.44
C VAL A 86 6.95 -29.57 -22.49
N PHE A 87 6.48 -28.69 -21.60
CA PHE A 87 7.04 -27.35 -21.41
C PHE A 87 8.38 -27.42 -20.66
N GLU A 88 9.46 -27.47 -21.42
CA GLU A 88 10.83 -27.42 -20.91
C GLU A 88 11.37 -25.98 -20.94
N LEU A 89 11.43 -25.34 -19.78
CA LEU A 89 12.27 -24.17 -19.59
C LEU A 89 13.62 -24.63 -19.06
N ASP A 90 14.70 -24.01 -19.52
CA ASP A 90 16.05 -24.29 -19.03
C ASP A 90 16.11 -24.17 -17.49
N GLU A 91 16.43 -25.30 -16.83
CA GLU A 91 16.54 -25.40 -15.37
C GLU A 91 17.64 -24.49 -14.81
N THR A 92 18.63 -24.11 -15.61
CA THR A 92 19.64 -23.13 -15.19
C THR A 92 19.02 -21.74 -15.07
N MET A 93 18.22 -21.30 -16.05
CA MET A 93 17.50 -20.03 -16.02
C MET A 93 16.49 -19.99 -14.87
N MET A 94 15.78 -21.09 -14.60
CA MET A 94 14.85 -21.17 -13.46
C MET A 94 15.57 -21.06 -12.12
N ARG A 95 16.74 -21.70 -11.97
CA ARG A 95 17.55 -21.58 -10.76
C ARG A 95 18.09 -20.17 -10.59
N GLU A 96 18.55 -19.54 -11.67
CA GLU A 96 19.04 -18.17 -11.66
C GLU A 96 17.93 -17.17 -11.30
N ALA A 97 16.75 -17.29 -11.91
CA ALA A 97 15.60 -16.45 -11.58
C ALA A 97 15.20 -16.56 -10.11
N LYS A 98 15.17 -17.78 -9.55
CA LYS A 98 14.90 -18.00 -8.11
C LYS A 98 15.96 -17.36 -7.22
N ARG A 99 17.25 -17.44 -7.59
CA ARG A 99 18.34 -16.79 -6.86
C ARG A 99 18.18 -15.27 -6.88
N LEU A 100 17.91 -14.69 -8.06
CA LEU A 100 17.70 -13.26 -8.20
C LEU A 100 16.49 -12.76 -7.40
N LEU A 101 15.37 -13.48 -7.43
CA LEU A 101 14.20 -13.16 -6.61
C LEU A 101 14.50 -13.22 -5.10
N LYS A 102 15.36 -14.14 -4.66
CA LYS A 102 15.81 -14.19 -3.27
C LYS A 102 16.63 -12.95 -2.91
N THR A 103 17.54 -12.52 -3.79
CA THR A 103 18.31 -11.29 -3.60
C THR A 103 17.40 -10.07 -3.51
N VAL A 104 16.45 -9.91 -4.45
CA VAL A 104 15.47 -8.81 -4.44
C VAL A 104 14.68 -8.81 -3.14
N SER A 105 14.26 -9.97 -2.65
CA SER A 105 13.54 -10.07 -1.36
C SER A 105 14.40 -9.64 -0.17
N ILE A 106 15.69 -9.96 -0.17
CA ILE A 106 16.61 -9.56 0.90
C ILE A 106 16.81 -8.05 0.89
N GLU A 107 17.03 -7.45 -0.27
CA GLU A 107 17.17 -5.99 -0.43
C GLU A 107 15.88 -5.26 -0.05
N GLN A 108 14.72 -5.75 -0.50
CA GLN A 108 13.42 -5.21 -0.08
C GLN A 108 13.24 -5.26 1.44
N PHE A 109 13.67 -6.35 2.08
CA PHE A 109 13.62 -6.45 3.53
C PHE A 109 14.59 -5.49 4.23
N GLN A 110 15.78 -5.26 3.67
CA GLN A 110 16.73 -4.27 4.17
C GLN A 110 16.17 -2.85 4.04
N ASN A 111 15.55 -2.52 2.91
CA ASN A 111 14.88 -1.24 2.68
C ASN A 111 13.68 -1.06 3.62
N LEU A 112 12.88 -2.10 3.82
CA LEU A 112 11.78 -2.10 4.79
C LEU A 112 12.31 -1.89 6.22
N ARG A 113 13.45 -2.50 6.58
CA ARG A 113 14.09 -2.30 7.87
C ARG A 113 14.58 -0.86 8.05
N ALA A 114 15.09 -0.24 6.99
CA ALA A 114 15.47 1.17 7.00
C ALA A 114 14.24 2.07 7.20
N LEU A 115 13.16 1.82 6.45
CA LEU A 115 11.89 2.52 6.62
C LEU A 115 11.33 2.33 8.04
N TRP A 116 11.43 1.12 8.58
CA TRP A 116 10.99 0.81 9.93
C TRP A 116 11.73 1.64 10.97
N ARG A 117 13.05 1.85 10.83
CA ARG A 117 13.81 2.71 11.74
C ARG A 117 13.32 4.16 11.71
N LEU A 118 12.83 4.64 10.57
CA LEU A 118 12.24 5.98 10.43
C LEU A 118 10.86 6.07 11.09
N VAL A 119 10.05 5.00 10.98
CA VAL A 119 8.68 4.97 11.51
C VAL A 119 8.64 4.63 13.01
N GLN A 120 9.56 3.79 13.50
CA GLN A 120 9.56 3.29 14.87
C GLN A 120 9.38 4.38 15.95
N PRO A 121 10.05 5.54 15.88
CA PRO A 121 9.89 6.60 16.89
C PRO A 121 8.48 7.20 16.96
N VAL A 122 7.72 7.17 15.86
CA VAL A 122 6.37 7.76 15.80
C VAL A 122 5.26 6.78 16.16
N ILE A 123 5.55 5.47 16.19
CA ILE A 123 4.59 4.40 16.48
C ILE A 123 3.76 4.66 17.74
N PRO A 124 4.32 5.08 18.90
CA PRO A 124 3.51 5.34 20.08
C PRO A 124 2.44 6.41 19.85
N SER A 125 2.76 7.46 19.10
CA SER A 125 1.79 8.52 18.76
C SER A 125 0.71 8.01 17.81
N VAL A 126 1.09 7.16 16.84
CA VAL A 126 0.15 6.52 15.92
C VAL A 126 -0.81 5.60 16.67
N ILE A 127 -0.30 4.76 17.58
CA ILE A 127 -1.14 3.88 18.41
C ILE A 127 -2.13 4.70 19.24
N ASN A 128 -1.68 5.74 19.92
CA ASN A 128 -2.57 6.62 20.68
C ASN A 128 -3.65 7.26 19.80
N THR A 129 -3.28 7.68 18.59
CA THR A 129 -4.22 8.25 17.62
C THR A 129 -5.24 7.21 17.16
N CYS A 130 -4.82 5.97 16.87
CA CYS A 130 -5.73 4.88 16.52
C CYS A 130 -6.72 4.59 17.67
N LEU A 131 -6.22 4.47 18.90
CA LEU A 131 -7.06 4.15 20.05
C LEU A 131 -8.09 5.25 20.33
N LEU A 132 -7.65 6.52 20.31
CA LEU A 132 -8.53 7.68 20.47
C LEU A 132 -9.53 7.77 19.31
N GLY A 133 -9.08 7.58 18.06
CA GLY A 133 -9.94 7.62 16.88
C GLY A 133 -11.00 6.53 16.86
N MET A 134 -10.65 5.31 17.30
CA MET A 134 -11.59 4.21 17.48
C MET A 134 -12.60 4.51 18.59
N LEU A 135 -12.16 5.04 19.74
CA LEU A 135 -13.03 5.42 20.84
C LEU A 135 -14.01 6.53 20.42
N THR A 136 -13.49 7.59 19.78
CA THR A 136 -14.28 8.68 19.18
C THR A 136 -15.30 8.12 18.19
N THR A 137 -14.90 7.17 17.35
CA THR A 137 -15.77 6.50 16.37
C THR A 137 -16.91 5.75 17.03
N VAL A 138 -16.63 4.96 18.08
CA VAL A 138 -17.66 4.23 18.85
C VAL A 138 -18.64 5.20 19.52
N LEU A 139 -18.12 6.26 20.16
CA LEU A 139 -18.96 7.28 20.80
C LEU A 139 -19.83 7.99 19.77
N ARG A 140 -19.27 8.38 18.63
CA ARG A 140 -20.06 8.99 17.55
C ARG A 140 -21.11 8.03 17.01
N ALA A 141 -20.77 6.76 16.83
CA ALA A 141 -21.71 5.74 16.40
C ALA A 141 -22.87 5.54 17.39
N LYS A 142 -22.73 5.90 18.67
CA LYS A 142 -23.80 5.91 19.67
C LYS A 142 -24.57 7.23 19.71
N PHE A 143 -23.87 8.37 19.82
CA PHE A 143 -24.48 9.68 20.08
C PHE A 143 -24.97 10.41 18.82
N HIS A 144 -24.52 10.03 17.62
CA HIS A 144 -25.05 10.54 16.35
C HIS A 144 -26.15 9.64 15.75
N GLN A 145 -26.62 8.63 16.49
CA GLN A 145 -27.76 7.83 16.04
C GLN A 145 -29.04 8.66 16.08
N LEU A 146 -29.79 8.67 14.98
CA LEU A 146 -31.07 9.37 14.90
C LEU A 146 -32.02 8.95 16.04
N GLY A 147 -32.07 7.65 16.39
CA GLY A 147 -32.94 7.15 17.45
C GLY A 147 -32.66 7.76 18.84
N VAL A 148 -31.41 8.09 19.16
CA VAL A 148 -31.07 8.73 20.45
C VAL A 148 -31.56 10.17 20.49
N TRP A 149 -31.50 10.88 19.36
CA TRP A 149 -32.06 12.23 19.23
C TRP A 149 -33.59 12.21 19.25
N MET A 150 -34.21 11.27 18.54
CA MET A 150 -35.66 11.10 18.51
C MET A 150 -36.24 10.82 19.89
N ALA A 151 -35.57 10.00 20.72
CA ALA A 151 -36.03 9.69 22.08
C ALA A 151 -36.18 10.95 22.97
N ALA A 152 -35.32 11.96 22.79
CA ALA A 152 -35.44 13.22 23.52
C ALA A 152 -36.64 14.06 23.02
N ILE A 153 -36.88 14.06 21.71
CA ILE A 153 -38.00 14.76 21.08
C ILE A 153 -39.32 14.11 21.46
N GLU A 154 -39.41 12.78 21.39
CA GLU A 154 -40.60 12.00 21.74
C GLU A 154 -41.01 12.23 23.20
N ALA A 155 -40.05 12.25 24.13
CA ALA A 155 -40.31 12.59 25.52
C ALA A 155 -40.89 14.02 25.67
N GLY A 156 -40.33 14.99 24.93
CA GLY A 156 -40.83 16.36 24.92
C GLY A 156 -42.25 16.48 24.36
N VAL A 157 -42.55 15.76 23.28
CA VAL A 157 -43.91 15.71 22.68
C VAL A 157 -44.91 15.02 23.61
N ALA A 158 -44.48 14.02 24.38
CA ALA A 158 -45.30 13.36 25.39
C ALA A 158 -45.56 14.24 26.64
N GLY A 159 -44.92 15.42 26.74
CA GLY A 159 -45.05 16.33 27.87
C GLY A 159 -44.12 16.02 29.05
N ASP A 160 -43.27 14.99 28.94
CA ASP A 160 -42.28 14.63 29.97
C ASP A 160 -40.99 15.44 29.78
N LEU A 161 -41.04 16.69 30.26
CA LEU A 161 -39.92 17.64 30.14
C LEU A 161 -38.69 17.21 30.95
N GLU A 162 -38.88 16.51 32.07
CA GLU A 162 -37.78 16.02 32.89
C GLU A 162 -36.98 14.96 32.12
N LEU A 163 -37.66 13.98 31.53
CA LEU A 163 -37.01 12.98 30.70
C LEU A 163 -36.36 13.60 29.46
N ALA A 164 -37.06 14.52 28.78
CA ALA A 164 -36.51 15.21 27.60
C ALA A 164 -35.22 15.97 27.94
N SER A 165 -35.21 16.75 29.02
CA SER A 165 -34.05 17.52 29.47
C SER A 165 -32.88 16.62 29.88
N SER A 166 -33.14 15.51 30.58
CA SER A 166 -32.13 14.51 30.94
C SER A 166 -31.48 13.87 29.70
N ARG A 167 -32.28 13.54 28.67
CA ARG A 167 -31.78 12.99 27.40
C ARG A 167 -30.96 14.00 26.60
N LEU A 168 -31.41 15.26 26.54
CA LEU A 168 -30.66 16.34 25.90
C LEU A 168 -29.34 16.60 26.62
N PHE A 169 -29.33 16.59 27.95
CA PHE A 169 -28.10 16.73 28.73
C PHE A 169 -27.14 15.56 28.47
N GLN A 170 -27.66 14.32 28.42
CA GLN A 170 -26.87 13.14 28.07
C GLN A 170 -26.24 13.26 26.68
N LEU A 171 -27.00 13.72 25.68
CA LEU A 171 -26.50 13.99 24.33
C LEU A 171 -25.41 15.06 24.35
N TRP A 172 -25.63 16.18 25.05
CA TRP A 172 -24.66 17.27 25.17
C TRP A 172 -23.35 16.79 25.80
N VAL A 173 -23.41 16.07 26.93
CA VAL A 173 -22.24 15.47 27.58
C VAL A 173 -21.52 14.52 26.63
N GLY A 174 -22.26 13.66 25.91
CA GLY A 174 -21.69 12.76 24.90
C GLY A 174 -20.90 13.49 23.81
N HIS A 175 -21.43 14.61 23.31
CA HIS A 175 -20.73 15.45 22.32
C HIS A 175 -19.51 16.15 22.90
N MET A 176 -19.58 16.63 24.15
CA MET A 176 -18.42 17.23 24.83
C MET A 176 -17.30 16.21 25.02
N LEU A 177 -17.61 14.98 25.40
CA LEU A 177 -16.63 13.89 25.51
C LEU A 177 -15.98 13.56 24.16
N ILE A 178 -16.78 13.47 23.09
CA ILE A 178 -16.26 13.28 21.73
C ILE A 178 -15.26 14.39 21.37
N LYS A 179 -15.63 15.66 21.60
CA LYS A 179 -14.75 16.81 21.32
C LYS A 179 -13.48 16.81 22.16
N LEU A 180 -13.59 16.43 23.44
CA LEU A 180 -12.46 16.32 24.34
C LEU A 180 -11.44 15.27 23.87
N LEU A 181 -11.89 14.18 23.23
CA LEU A 181 -11.03 13.12 22.69
C LEU A 181 -10.45 13.44 21.31
N GLU A 182 -11.17 14.19 20.48
CA GLU A 182 -10.69 14.66 19.17
C GLU A 182 -9.45 15.58 19.30
N LEU A 183 -9.37 16.37 20.36
CA LEU A 183 -8.24 17.28 20.62
C LEU A 183 -6.90 16.54 20.77
N PRO A 184 -6.73 15.59 21.72
CA PRO A 184 -5.49 14.83 21.84
C PRO A 184 -5.24 13.94 20.61
N GLU A 185 -6.29 13.36 20.00
CA GLU A 185 -6.15 12.59 18.75
C GLU A 185 -5.47 13.44 17.66
N SER A 186 -5.99 14.64 17.40
CA SER A 186 -5.44 15.56 16.39
C SER A 186 -4.01 16.01 16.74
N THR A 187 -3.73 16.18 18.04
CA THR A 187 -2.40 16.59 18.54
C THR A 187 -1.37 15.48 18.32
N TYR A 188 -1.69 14.23 18.68
CA TYR A 188 -0.81 13.08 18.46
C TYR A 188 -0.57 12.83 16.97
N MET A 189 -1.59 12.96 16.13
CA MET A 189 -1.45 12.84 14.67
C MET A 189 -0.49 13.90 14.11
N LYS A 190 -0.72 15.17 14.45
CA LYS A 190 0.15 16.28 13.99
C LYS A 190 1.59 16.10 14.48
N ARG A 191 1.77 15.69 15.73
CA ARG A 191 3.09 15.40 16.30
C ARG A 191 3.80 14.26 15.59
N ALA A 192 3.09 13.16 15.30
CA ALA A 192 3.64 12.01 14.58
C ALA A 192 4.13 12.43 13.18
N LYS A 193 3.29 13.15 12.42
CA LYS A 193 3.65 13.68 11.10
C LYS A 193 4.84 14.63 11.16
N ALA A 194 4.82 15.60 12.08
CA ALA A 194 5.89 16.59 12.20
C ALA A 194 7.24 15.94 12.54
N PHE A 195 7.23 14.97 13.47
CA PHE A 195 8.45 14.24 13.84
C PHE A 195 8.98 13.38 12.70
N PHE A 196 8.09 12.65 12.01
CA PHE A 196 8.46 11.82 10.88
C PHE A 196 9.02 12.65 9.71
N GLY A 197 8.32 13.73 9.33
CA GLY A 197 8.77 14.65 8.30
C GLY A 197 10.09 15.32 8.64
N ALA A 198 10.29 15.74 9.90
CA ALA A 198 11.57 16.29 10.35
C ALA A 198 12.71 15.25 10.25
N THR A 199 12.44 13.99 10.60
CA THR A 199 13.44 12.91 10.51
C THR A 199 13.87 12.67 9.06
N ILE A 200 12.92 12.62 8.12
CA ILE A 200 13.21 12.49 6.69
C ILE A 200 14.00 13.69 6.19
N ARG A 201 13.53 14.91 6.47
CA ARG A 201 14.17 16.14 6.01
C ARG A 201 15.61 16.23 6.50
N ASN A 202 15.85 15.95 7.78
CA ASN A 202 17.21 15.97 8.34
C ASN A 202 18.10 14.90 7.69
N GLY A 203 17.61 13.68 7.51
CA GLY A 203 18.37 12.61 6.88
C GLY A 203 18.76 12.93 5.43
N VAL A 204 17.82 13.46 4.65
CA VAL A 204 18.08 13.87 3.26
C VAL A 204 19.00 15.08 3.20
N LEU A 205 18.82 16.09 4.05
CA LEU A 205 19.71 17.26 4.10
C LEU A 205 21.14 16.85 4.45
N THR A 206 21.34 15.94 5.40
CA THR A 206 22.67 15.40 5.70
C THR A 206 23.28 14.70 4.48
N ALA A 207 22.51 13.88 3.77
CA ALA A 207 22.99 13.23 2.54
C ALA A 207 23.23 14.21 1.38
N MET A 208 22.48 15.30 1.30
CA MET A 208 22.68 16.37 0.31
C MET A 208 23.97 17.13 0.58
N THR A 209 24.31 17.41 1.85
CA THR A 209 25.55 18.12 2.19
C THR A 209 26.83 17.36 1.86
N THR A 210 26.74 16.04 1.66
CA THR A 210 27.87 15.20 1.25
C THR A 210 27.97 15.02 -0.26
N GLN A 211 27.06 15.58 -1.05
CA GLN A 211 27.13 15.52 -2.52
C GLN A 211 28.17 16.51 -3.06
N ASP A 212 28.65 16.22 -4.27
CA ASP A 212 29.60 17.03 -5.00
C ASP A 212 28.96 18.27 -5.64
N TYR A 213 29.79 19.25 -6.00
CA TYR A 213 29.31 20.48 -6.64
C TYR A 213 28.65 20.22 -8.00
N GLU A 214 29.11 19.21 -8.75
CA GLU A 214 28.54 18.85 -10.05
C GLU A 214 27.06 18.44 -9.93
N TYR A 215 26.68 17.77 -8.85
CA TYR A 215 25.27 17.46 -8.56
C TYR A 215 24.41 18.74 -8.43
N PHE A 216 24.92 19.75 -7.71
CA PHE A 216 24.21 21.01 -7.49
C PHE A 216 24.20 21.93 -8.72
N ASP A 217 25.16 21.79 -9.63
CA ASP A 217 25.13 22.46 -10.93
C ASP A 217 24.00 21.92 -11.82
N ARG A 218 23.67 20.63 -11.70
CA ARG A 218 22.58 19.99 -12.45
C ARG A 218 21.22 20.23 -11.84
N THR A 219 21.14 20.36 -10.51
CA THR A 219 19.87 20.55 -9.80
C THR A 219 19.99 21.64 -8.75
N SER A 220 19.23 22.72 -8.92
CA SER A 220 19.27 23.83 -7.97
C SER A 220 18.78 23.41 -6.58
N ALA A 221 19.48 23.88 -5.55
CA ALA A 221 19.16 23.57 -4.16
C ALA A 221 17.72 23.94 -3.76
N GLY A 222 17.17 25.03 -4.33
CA GLY A 222 15.78 25.44 -4.08
C GLY A 222 14.76 24.40 -4.57
N VAL A 223 14.95 23.86 -5.79
CA VAL A 223 14.06 22.82 -6.32
C VAL A 223 14.15 21.53 -5.49
N LEU A 224 15.34 21.18 -5.02
CA LEU A 224 15.54 20.03 -4.14
C LEU A 224 14.85 20.21 -2.78
N GLN A 225 14.92 21.40 -2.19
CA GLN A 225 14.29 21.71 -0.91
C GLN A 225 12.76 21.67 -1.00
N ASP A 226 12.18 22.24 -2.07
CA ASP A 226 10.73 22.20 -2.30
C ASP A 226 10.21 20.78 -2.48
N ARG A 227 10.92 19.97 -3.27
CA ARG A 227 10.61 18.55 -3.45
C ARG A 227 10.72 17.78 -2.15
N LEU A 228 11.80 18.00 -1.39
CA LEU A 228 12.00 17.34 -0.11
C LEU A 228 10.86 17.64 0.87
N ASN A 229 10.43 18.91 0.97
CA ASN A 229 9.32 19.28 1.84
C ASN A 229 8.01 18.60 1.40
N ARG A 230 7.66 18.70 0.12
CA ARG A 230 6.43 18.11 -0.42
C ARG A 230 6.42 16.59 -0.26
N ASP A 231 7.50 15.93 -0.66
CA ASP A 231 7.60 14.47 -0.65
C ASP A 231 7.63 13.93 0.80
N ALA A 232 8.25 14.65 1.74
CA ALA A 232 8.22 14.30 3.17
C ALA A 232 6.81 14.43 3.79
N ASP A 233 6.07 15.46 3.41
CA ASP A 233 4.68 15.64 3.85
C ASP A 233 3.77 14.56 3.26
N GLU A 234 3.89 14.27 1.96
CA GLU A 234 3.15 13.20 1.28
C GLU A 234 3.45 11.81 1.88
N LEU A 235 4.71 11.53 2.18
CA LEU A 235 5.09 10.31 2.91
C LEU A 235 4.45 10.25 4.30
N GLY A 236 4.39 11.36 5.02
CA GLY A 236 3.72 11.45 6.31
C GLY A 236 2.21 11.19 6.21
N GLU A 237 1.54 11.70 5.19
CA GLU A 237 0.13 11.43 4.93
C GLU A 237 -0.14 9.96 4.59
N ASN A 238 0.66 9.40 3.68
CA ASN A 238 0.45 8.05 3.16
C ASN A 238 0.86 6.96 4.16
N LEU A 239 1.93 7.15 4.93
CA LEU A 239 2.42 6.14 5.86
C LEU A 239 1.80 6.24 7.26
N ILE A 240 1.38 7.43 7.70
CA ILE A 240 0.84 7.63 9.05
C ILE A 240 -0.67 7.85 9.01
N GLU A 241 -1.15 8.84 8.26
CA GLU A 241 -2.56 9.22 8.32
C GLU A 241 -3.48 8.21 7.64
N PHE A 242 -3.09 7.72 6.45
CA PHE A 242 -3.91 6.80 5.68
C PHE A 242 -4.28 5.51 6.45
N PRO A 243 -3.32 4.78 7.08
CA PRO A 243 -3.66 3.60 7.88
C PRO A 243 -4.60 3.92 9.04
N VAL A 244 -4.39 5.03 9.75
CA VAL A 244 -5.26 5.46 10.86
C VAL A 244 -6.67 5.76 10.37
N ARG A 245 -6.79 6.46 9.23
CA ARG A 245 -8.09 6.72 8.60
C ARG A 245 -8.79 5.43 8.19
N MET A 246 -8.07 4.48 7.60
CA MET A 246 -8.62 3.17 7.22
C MET A 246 -9.15 2.41 8.44
N LEU A 247 -8.40 2.38 9.55
CA LEU A 247 -8.84 1.77 10.80
C LEU A 247 -10.08 2.45 11.38
N ASN A 248 -10.10 3.78 11.44
CA ASN A 248 -11.25 4.54 11.93
C ASN A 248 -12.50 4.31 11.06
N ARG A 249 -12.35 4.27 9.72
CA ARG A 249 -13.45 3.96 8.80
C ARG A 249 -13.97 2.53 8.97
N THR A 250 -13.07 1.58 9.16
CA THR A 250 -13.43 0.18 9.41
C THR A 250 -14.19 0.05 10.73
N ALA A 251 -13.69 0.67 11.80
CA ALA A 251 -14.36 0.71 13.10
C ALA A 251 -15.76 1.34 12.98
N TRP A 252 -15.90 2.41 12.18
CA TRP A 252 -17.20 3.05 11.93
C TRP A 252 -18.19 2.09 11.28
N ILE A 253 -17.78 1.39 10.23
CA ILE A 253 -18.61 0.41 9.53
C ILE A 253 -19.04 -0.70 10.50
N VAL A 254 -18.08 -1.28 11.23
CA VAL A 254 -18.35 -2.37 12.19
C VAL A 254 -19.33 -1.93 13.28
N CYS A 255 -19.13 -0.75 13.87
CA CYS A 255 -20.02 -0.22 14.90
C CYS A 255 -21.45 -0.04 14.37
N ASN A 256 -21.60 0.58 13.20
CA ASN A 256 -22.93 0.82 12.62
C ASN A 256 -23.62 -0.49 12.22
N LEU A 257 -22.91 -1.44 11.63
CA LEU A 257 -23.47 -2.77 11.32
C LEU A 257 -23.93 -3.48 12.61
N TYR A 258 -23.13 -3.43 13.67
CA TYR A 258 -23.50 -4.01 14.97
C TYR A 258 -24.76 -3.36 15.55
N ILE A 259 -24.86 -2.03 15.49
CA ILE A 259 -26.03 -1.28 15.96
C ILE A 259 -27.28 -1.67 15.17
N VAL A 260 -27.20 -1.71 13.83
CA VAL A 260 -28.33 -2.08 12.97
C VAL A 260 -28.76 -3.52 13.25
N ALA A 261 -27.82 -4.45 13.38
CA ALA A 261 -28.12 -5.84 13.72
C ALA A 261 -28.81 -6.00 15.09
N ARG A 262 -28.54 -5.09 16.03
CA ARG A 262 -29.20 -5.05 17.34
C ARG A 262 -30.57 -4.38 17.32
N GLN A 263 -30.78 -3.38 16.46
CA GLN A 263 -32.04 -2.65 16.33
C GLN A 263 -33.09 -3.43 15.52
N SER A 264 -32.63 -4.15 14.49
CA SER A 264 -33.44 -5.04 13.68
C SER A 264 -32.89 -6.45 13.84
N PRO A 265 -33.11 -7.13 14.99
CA PRO A 265 -32.85 -8.56 15.05
C PRO A 265 -33.69 -9.18 13.94
N ALA A 266 -33.02 -9.76 12.94
CA ALA A 266 -33.69 -10.42 11.84
C ALA A 266 -34.68 -11.40 12.48
N ALA A 267 -35.97 -11.23 12.18
CA ALA A 267 -37.01 -12.16 12.55
C ALA A 267 -36.69 -13.49 11.86
N TYR A 268 -35.91 -14.31 12.55
CA TYR A 268 -35.68 -15.74 12.29
C TYR A 268 -36.23 -16.50 13.48
#